data_AF-A0A3D5M1H4-F1
#
_entry.id   AF-A0A3D5M1H4-F1
#
_cell.length_a   1.000
_cell.length_b   1.000
_cell.length_c   1.000
_cell.angle_alpha   90.00
_cell.angle_beta   90.00
_cell.angle_gamma   90.00
#
_symmetry.space_group_name_H-M   'P 1'
#
loop_
_entity.id
_entity.type
_entity.pdbx_description
1 polymer ?
#
loop_
_entity_poly.entity_id
_entity_poly.type
_entity_poly.pdbx_seq_one_letter_code
_entity_poly.pdbx_strand_id
1 'polypeptide(L)'
;FIEEKVRNYYSVSISGYHIAEAGANPITQLAFTLANGLTYIEYYRSRGMNVDEFARNLSFFFSNGLDAEYSVLGRVARRVWAIVMKDLYKANERSQKLKYHIQTSGRSLHAMEIDFNDIRTTLQALMAYYDQCNSLHTNSYDEAITTPTTESVRRAMAIQLIVAEELGLAKNDNPLQGAFVIEELTELVEKAVLDEFRRLHERGGVLGALERQYQRSKIQEESMLYEHRKHTGELPIIGINTFLRPEGSEEPTQEIELRRSSTEEKDQRLVDLSRFHEQHSGESEPALEKLKEVALSGGNIFRELMDTVRVASLGQISGALYEVGGRYRRNM
;
A
#
# COMPACT_ATOMS: atom_id res chain seq x y z
N PHE A 1 4.14 -20.36 -9.62
CA PHE A 1 2.79 -19.77 -9.69
C PHE A 1 2.02 -20.22 -10.93
N ILE A 2 2.43 -19.84 -12.15
CA ILE A 2 1.75 -20.28 -13.39
C ILE A 2 1.79 -21.81 -13.54
N GLU A 3 3.00 -22.41 -13.52
CA GLU A 3 3.19 -23.86 -13.63
C GLU A 3 2.34 -24.65 -12.63
N GLU A 4 2.39 -24.22 -11.36
CA GLU A 4 1.66 -24.81 -10.23
C GLU A 4 0.17 -24.38 -10.17
N LYS A 5 -0.31 -23.60 -11.14
CA LYS A 5 -1.71 -23.14 -11.27
C LYS A 5 -2.29 -22.51 -10.00
N VAL A 6 -1.47 -21.76 -9.26
CA VAL A 6 -1.91 -21.05 -8.04
C VAL A 6 -2.78 -19.86 -8.43
N ARG A 7 -4.11 -19.98 -8.23
CA ARG A 7 -5.11 -19.01 -8.75
C ARG A 7 -5.76 -18.11 -7.69
N ASN A 8 -5.68 -18.49 -6.41
CA ASN A 8 -6.39 -17.82 -5.32
C ASN A 8 -5.44 -17.11 -4.35
N TYR A 9 -4.24 -16.75 -4.83
CA TYR A 9 -3.24 -16.01 -4.07
C TYR A 9 -2.68 -14.90 -4.95
N TYR A 10 -2.77 -13.65 -4.50
CA TYR A 10 -2.16 -12.52 -5.19
C TYR A 10 -0.65 -12.54 -4.93
N SER A 11 0.15 -12.71 -5.98
CA SER A 11 1.61 -12.81 -5.84
C SER A 11 2.27 -11.47 -5.60
N VAL A 12 1.62 -10.37 -6.00
CA VAL A 12 2.10 -9.00 -5.81
C VAL A 12 0.90 -8.11 -5.51
N SER A 13 1.02 -7.32 -4.44
CA SER A 13 0.15 -6.18 -4.18
C SER A 13 0.87 -4.88 -4.57
N ILE A 14 0.51 -4.33 -5.72
CA ILE A 14 1.11 -3.12 -6.28
C ILE A 14 0.60 -1.92 -5.50
N SER A 15 1.47 -1.36 -4.66
CA SER A 15 1.05 -0.41 -3.61
C SER A 15 1.41 1.04 -3.94
N GLY A 16 0.43 1.93 -3.75
CA GLY A 16 0.55 3.37 -3.63
C GLY A 16 0.44 3.90 -2.21
N TYR A 17 -0.08 3.10 -1.27
CA TYR A 17 -0.24 3.52 0.13
C TYR A 17 1.03 4.16 0.68
N HIS A 18 2.15 3.45 0.61
CA HIS A 18 3.45 3.92 1.10
C HIS A 18 3.99 5.16 0.35
N ILE A 19 3.62 5.33 -0.92
CA ILE A 19 4.02 6.50 -1.72
C ILE A 19 3.28 7.74 -1.21
N ALA A 20 1.99 7.62 -0.92
CA ALA A 20 1.17 8.69 -0.35
C ALA A 20 1.59 9.04 1.09
N GLU A 21 1.76 8.02 1.94
CA GLU A 21 2.17 8.23 3.34
C GLU A 21 3.56 8.90 3.43
N ALA A 22 4.43 8.72 2.43
CA ALA A 22 5.72 9.37 2.36
C ALA A 22 5.67 10.85 1.95
N GLY A 23 4.58 11.34 1.35
CA GLY A 23 4.62 12.66 0.73
C GLY A 23 3.63 12.94 -0.37
N ALA A 24 3.32 11.91 -1.16
CA ALA A 24 2.72 12.13 -2.46
C ALA A 24 1.26 12.57 -2.39
N ASN A 25 0.89 13.49 -3.26
CA ASN A 25 -0.52 13.82 -3.51
C ASN A 25 -1.24 12.64 -4.22
N PRO A 26 -2.59 12.62 -4.24
CA PRO A 26 -3.37 11.52 -4.86
C PRO A 26 -3.03 11.24 -6.32
N ILE A 27 -2.70 12.26 -7.13
CA ILE A 27 -2.33 12.07 -8.54
C ILE A 27 -1.01 11.31 -8.66
N THR A 28 0.01 11.76 -7.93
CA THR A 28 1.35 11.15 -7.93
C THR A 28 1.31 9.73 -7.38
N GLN A 29 0.54 9.50 -6.31
CA GLN A 29 0.27 8.16 -5.81
C GLN A 29 -0.29 7.27 -6.93
N LEU A 30 -1.43 7.65 -7.52
CA LEU A 30 -2.14 6.83 -8.49
C LEU A 30 -1.29 6.55 -9.73
N ALA A 31 -0.62 7.59 -10.26
CA ALA A 31 0.23 7.46 -11.43
C ALA A 31 1.42 6.53 -11.17
N PHE A 32 2.16 6.72 -10.07
CA PHE A 32 3.32 5.87 -9.79
C PHE A 32 2.92 4.42 -9.56
N THR A 33 1.81 4.18 -8.87
CA THR A 33 1.32 2.82 -8.62
C THR A 33 0.91 2.11 -9.91
N LEU A 34 0.12 2.75 -10.78
CA LEU A 34 -0.26 2.15 -12.06
C LEU A 34 0.94 1.94 -12.97
N ALA A 35 1.88 2.90 -13.02
CA ALA A 35 3.10 2.75 -13.80
C ALA A 35 3.98 1.58 -13.31
N ASN A 36 4.09 1.40 -11.98
CA ASN A 36 4.76 0.23 -11.39
C ASN A 36 4.04 -1.07 -11.79
N GLY A 37 2.70 -1.09 -11.77
CA GLY A 37 1.92 -2.24 -12.21
C GLY A 37 2.16 -2.61 -13.68
N LEU A 38 2.16 -1.62 -14.58
CA LEU A 38 2.47 -1.81 -16.00
C LEU A 38 3.92 -2.26 -16.21
N THR A 39 4.85 -1.80 -15.37
CA THR A 39 6.24 -2.28 -15.39
C THR A 39 6.34 -3.76 -15.02
N TYR A 40 5.56 -4.22 -14.03
CA TYR A 40 5.47 -5.66 -13.72
C TYR A 40 4.86 -6.47 -14.87
N ILE A 41 3.84 -5.94 -15.57
CA ILE A 41 3.30 -6.60 -16.78
C ILE A 41 4.43 -6.81 -17.80
N GLU A 42 5.17 -5.76 -18.14
CA GLU A 42 6.26 -5.86 -19.12
C GLU A 42 7.41 -6.75 -18.65
N TYR A 43 7.74 -6.71 -17.36
CA TYR A 43 8.73 -7.61 -16.79
C TYR A 43 8.34 -9.08 -16.96
N TYR A 44 7.11 -9.47 -16.60
CA TYR A 44 6.66 -10.85 -16.77
C TYR A 44 6.52 -11.26 -18.24
N ARG A 45 6.07 -10.35 -19.12
CA ARG A 45 6.03 -10.61 -20.57
C ARG A 45 7.41 -10.81 -21.18
N SER A 46 8.41 -10.04 -20.75
CA SER A 46 9.80 -10.23 -21.21
C SER A 46 10.39 -11.59 -20.82
N ARG A 47 9.80 -12.26 -19.82
CA ARG A 47 10.09 -13.65 -19.45
C ARG A 47 9.25 -14.69 -20.21
N GLY A 48 8.49 -14.29 -21.23
CA GLY A 48 7.68 -15.17 -22.05
C GLY A 48 6.33 -15.59 -21.44
N MET A 49 5.90 -14.96 -20.35
CA MET A 49 4.65 -15.31 -19.67
C MET A 49 3.45 -14.66 -20.38
N ASN A 50 2.38 -15.41 -20.60
CA ASN A 50 1.15 -14.84 -21.15
C ASN A 50 0.45 -13.97 -20.09
N VAL A 51 0.05 -12.75 -20.47
CA VAL A 51 -0.59 -11.77 -19.58
C VAL A 51 -1.77 -12.36 -18.80
N ASP A 52 -2.57 -13.22 -19.44
CA ASP A 52 -3.76 -13.80 -18.83
C ASP A 52 -3.49 -14.88 -17.77
N GLU A 53 -2.26 -15.37 -17.71
CA GLU A 53 -1.83 -16.38 -16.74
C GLU A 53 -1.44 -15.75 -15.39
N PHE A 54 -0.97 -14.50 -15.38
CA PHE A 54 -0.50 -13.84 -14.16
C PHE A 54 -1.26 -12.57 -13.78
N ALA A 55 -1.87 -11.83 -14.72
CA ALA A 55 -2.54 -10.55 -14.41
C ALA A 55 -3.67 -10.71 -13.39
N ARG A 56 -4.35 -11.86 -13.38
CA ARG A 56 -5.38 -12.20 -12.39
C ARG A 56 -4.87 -12.31 -10.94
N ASN A 57 -3.55 -12.46 -10.76
CA ASN A 57 -2.86 -12.58 -9.48
C ASN A 57 -2.23 -11.24 -9.04
N LEU A 58 -2.51 -10.15 -9.76
CA LEU A 58 -2.15 -8.81 -9.32
C LEU A 58 -3.29 -8.21 -8.50
N SER A 59 -2.94 -7.67 -7.34
CA SER A 59 -3.81 -6.78 -6.56
C SER A 59 -3.18 -5.40 -6.45
N PHE A 60 -3.99 -4.41 -6.10
CA PHE A 60 -3.53 -3.04 -5.87
C PHE A 60 -3.83 -2.61 -4.44
N PHE A 61 -3.06 -1.65 -3.94
CA PHE A 61 -3.25 -1.12 -2.59
C PHE A 61 -3.01 0.39 -2.54
N PHE A 62 -4.06 1.16 -2.23
CA PHE A 62 -4.02 2.63 -2.19
C PHE A 62 -4.28 3.18 -0.77
N SER A 63 -3.75 4.38 -0.50
CA SER A 63 -4.15 5.24 0.63
C SER A 63 -5.32 6.12 0.22
N ASN A 64 -6.22 6.44 1.16
CA ASN A 64 -7.30 7.40 0.99
C ASN A 64 -7.16 8.55 1.98
N GLY A 65 -6.91 9.76 1.49
CA GLY A 65 -6.84 10.99 2.28
C GLY A 65 -8.10 11.84 2.15
N LEU A 66 -7.98 13.15 2.39
CA LEU A 66 -9.11 14.10 2.38
C LEU A 66 -9.16 15.00 1.13
N ASP A 67 -8.13 14.97 0.28
CA ASP A 67 -8.13 15.64 -1.02
C ASP A 67 -9.28 15.12 -1.92
N ALA A 68 -9.82 15.98 -2.77
CA ALA A 68 -11.02 15.66 -3.55
C ALA A 68 -10.82 14.45 -4.48
N GLU A 69 -9.63 14.32 -5.06
CA GLU A 69 -9.25 13.28 -6.01
C GLU A 69 -9.39 11.86 -5.43
N TYR A 70 -9.33 11.71 -4.11
CA TYR A 70 -9.56 10.43 -3.43
C TYR A 70 -10.98 9.89 -3.65
N SER A 71 -11.95 10.75 -3.92
CA SER A 71 -13.34 10.34 -4.25
C SER A 71 -13.47 9.63 -5.60
N VAL A 72 -12.45 9.72 -6.47
CA VAL A 72 -12.44 9.13 -7.82
C VAL A 72 -11.23 8.24 -8.11
N LEU A 73 -10.31 8.08 -7.14
CA LEU A 73 -9.03 7.39 -7.35
C LEU A 73 -9.22 5.95 -7.86
N GLY A 74 -10.15 5.20 -7.25
CA GLY A 74 -10.42 3.81 -7.60
C GLY A 74 -11.09 3.65 -8.97
N ARG A 75 -12.07 4.49 -9.31
CA ARG A 75 -12.70 4.48 -10.65
C ARG A 75 -11.72 4.84 -11.76
N VAL A 76 -10.84 5.83 -11.55
CA VAL A 76 -9.79 6.16 -12.52
C VAL A 76 -8.81 4.99 -12.66
N ALA A 77 -8.36 4.41 -11.55
CA ALA A 77 -7.48 3.22 -11.58
C ALA A 77 -8.09 2.08 -12.40
N ARG A 78 -9.37 1.75 -12.16
CA ARG A 78 -10.09 0.71 -12.90
C ARG A 78 -10.20 1.03 -14.38
N ARG A 79 -10.57 2.27 -14.74
CA ARG A 79 -10.77 2.69 -16.13
C ARG A 79 -9.48 2.63 -16.93
N VAL A 80 -8.41 3.25 -16.42
CA VAL A 80 -7.09 3.24 -17.06
C VAL A 80 -6.58 1.81 -17.22
N TRP A 81 -6.65 0.99 -16.17
CA TRP A 81 -6.19 -0.40 -16.23
C TRP A 81 -6.99 -1.23 -17.24
N ALA A 82 -8.31 -1.17 -17.21
CA ALA A 82 -9.16 -1.94 -18.11
C ALA A 82 -8.89 -1.62 -19.59
N ILE A 83 -8.77 -0.33 -19.92
CA ILE A 83 -8.47 0.13 -21.28
C ILE A 83 -7.09 -0.36 -21.71
N VAL A 84 -6.06 -0.17 -20.89
CA VAL A 84 -4.69 -0.60 -21.23
C VAL A 84 -4.62 -2.13 -21.40
N MET A 85 -5.19 -2.90 -20.48
CA MET A 85 -5.21 -4.36 -20.56
C MET A 85 -5.94 -4.87 -21.79
N LYS A 86 -7.07 -4.23 -22.16
CA LYS A 86 -7.85 -4.59 -23.35
C LYS A 86 -7.16 -4.19 -24.64
N ASP A 87 -6.77 -2.93 -24.77
CA ASP A 87 -6.41 -2.34 -26.05
C ASP A 87 -4.93 -2.52 -26.37
N LEU A 88 -4.05 -2.44 -25.37
CA LEU A 88 -2.61 -2.64 -25.57
C LEU A 88 -2.22 -4.11 -25.43
N TYR A 89 -2.63 -4.77 -24.35
CA TYR A 89 -2.21 -6.15 -24.05
C TYR A 89 -3.13 -7.23 -24.61
N LYS A 90 -4.29 -6.87 -25.17
CA LYS A 90 -5.31 -7.81 -25.70
C LYS A 90 -5.70 -8.89 -24.69
N ALA A 91 -5.70 -8.53 -23.40
CA ALA A 91 -5.98 -9.45 -22.30
C ALA A 91 -7.48 -9.72 -22.16
N ASN A 92 -7.82 -10.86 -21.56
CA ASN A 92 -9.22 -11.24 -21.33
C ASN A 92 -9.93 -10.33 -20.30
N GLU A 93 -11.26 -10.48 -20.21
CA GLU A 93 -12.11 -9.70 -19.31
C GLU A 93 -11.67 -9.77 -17.84
N ARG A 94 -11.18 -10.92 -17.37
CA ARG A 94 -10.73 -11.08 -15.99
C ARG A 94 -9.47 -10.27 -15.71
N SER A 95 -8.53 -10.23 -16.65
CA SER A 95 -7.29 -9.46 -16.56
C SER A 95 -7.53 -7.94 -16.60
N GLN A 96 -8.65 -7.50 -17.18
CA GLN A 96 -9.08 -6.10 -17.23
C GLN A 96 -9.65 -5.60 -15.89
N LYS A 97 -10.06 -6.49 -14.98
CA LYS A 97 -10.68 -6.13 -13.69
C LYS A 97 -9.61 -5.85 -12.63
N LEU A 98 -9.24 -4.58 -12.48
CA LEU A 98 -8.37 -4.12 -11.39
C LEU A 98 -9.10 -4.29 -10.05
N LYS A 99 -8.50 -5.06 -9.14
CA LYS A 99 -8.98 -5.20 -7.76
C LYS A 99 -8.02 -4.53 -6.80
N TYR A 100 -8.56 -3.81 -5.83
CA TYR A 100 -7.75 -3.03 -4.93
C TYR A 100 -8.26 -3.03 -3.48
N HIS A 101 -7.30 -2.96 -2.58
CA HIS A 101 -7.49 -2.63 -1.17
C HIS A 101 -7.28 -1.12 -0.98
N ILE A 102 -8.07 -0.50 -0.10
CA ILE A 102 -7.84 0.85 0.40
C ILE A 102 -7.55 0.79 1.89
N GLN A 103 -6.59 1.59 2.35
CA GLN A 103 -6.44 1.96 3.75
C GLN A 103 -6.61 3.47 3.89
N THR A 104 -7.31 3.92 4.93
CA THR A 104 -7.38 5.35 5.29
C THR A 104 -5.99 5.91 5.58
N SER A 105 -5.75 7.20 5.35
CA SER A 105 -4.40 7.77 5.45
C SER A 105 -3.94 7.91 6.90
N GLY A 106 -2.85 7.25 7.27
CA GLY A 106 -2.21 7.40 8.58
C GLY A 106 -1.68 8.82 8.81
N ARG A 107 -1.11 9.44 7.76
CA ARG A 107 -0.57 10.81 7.79
C ARG A 107 -1.62 11.88 8.06
N SER A 108 -2.88 11.61 7.73
CA SER A 108 -4.00 12.51 8.03
C SER A 108 -4.41 12.50 9.50
N LEU A 109 -3.93 11.53 10.29
CA LEU A 109 -4.25 11.39 11.69
C LEU A 109 -3.17 12.07 12.54
N HIS A 110 -3.58 12.67 13.66
CA HIS A 110 -2.70 13.52 14.46
C HIS A 110 -2.70 13.11 15.92
N ALA A 111 -1.56 13.36 16.59
CA ALA A 111 -1.40 13.07 18.02
C ALA A 111 -2.09 14.10 18.94
N MET A 112 -2.39 15.30 18.43
CA MET A 112 -3.22 16.28 19.12
C MET A 112 -4.69 16.07 18.74
N GLU A 113 -5.59 16.21 19.71
CA GLU A 113 -7.04 15.99 19.53
C GLU A 113 -7.35 14.67 18.82
N ILE A 114 -6.80 13.57 19.34
CA ILE A 114 -6.88 12.23 18.71
C ILE A 114 -8.31 11.77 18.41
N ASP A 115 -9.31 12.21 19.18
CA ASP A 115 -10.71 11.88 18.91
C ASP A 115 -11.22 12.43 17.56
N PHE A 116 -10.62 13.51 17.04
CA PHE A 116 -10.96 14.03 15.72
C PHE A 116 -10.54 13.08 14.58
N ASN A 117 -9.64 12.12 14.86
CA ASN A 117 -9.18 11.16 13.86
C ASN A 117 -10.31 10.22 13.41
N ASP A 118 -11.25 9.84 14.28
CA ASP A 118 -12.41 9.03 13.87
C ASP A 118 -13.27 9.74 12.81
N ILE A 119 -13.39 11.07 12.89
CA ILE A 119 -14.13 11.87 11.92
C ILE A 119 -13.43 11.82 10.56
N ARG A 120 -12.10 12.01 10.56
CA ARG A 120 -11.28 11.94 9.33
C ARG A 120 -11.37 10.56 8.69
N THR A 121 -11.18 9.51 9.49
CA THR A 121 -11.27 8.11 9.06
C THR A 121 -12.66 7.79 8.51
N THR A 122 -13.73 8.30 9.12
CA THR A 122 -15.11 8.09 8.64
C THR A 122 -15.32 8.66 7.24
N LEU A 123 -14.86 9.89 6.98
CA LEU A 123 -14.99 10.50 5.65
C LEU A 123 -14.17 9.74 4.60
N GLN A 124 -12.96 9.31 4.95
CA GLN A 124 -12.08 8.54 4.07
C GLN A 124 -12.67 7.15 3.76
N ALA A 125 -13.24 6.48 4.76
CA ALA A 125 -13.93 5.21 4.61
C ALA A 125 -15.16 5.34 3.70
N LEU A 126 -15.93 6.42 3.87
CA LEU A 126 -17.11 6.69 3.05
C LEU A 126 -16.74 6.87 1.57
N MET A 127 -15.71 7.66 1.27
CA MET A 127 -15.23 7.84 -0.11
C MET A 127 -14.77 6.51 -0.72
N ALA A 128 -14.03 5.69 0.04
CA ALA A 128 -13.58 4.38 -0.40
C ALA A 128 -14.74 3.41 -0.68
N TYR A 129 -15.78 3.43 0.16
CA TYR A 129 -16.96 2.60 0.02
C TYR A 129 -17.81 3.02 -1.18
N TYR A 130 -18.08 4.32 -1.34
CA TYR A 130 -18.85 4.86 -2.47
C TYR A 130 -18.17 4.68 -3.81
N ASP A 131 -16.84 4.64 -3.86
CA ASP A 131 -16.09 4.28 -5.07
C ASP A 131 -15.89 2.76 -5.23
N GLN A 132 -16.62 1.93 -4.47
CA GLN A 132 -16.69 0.48 -4.64
C GLN A 132 -15.31 -0.20 -4.54
N CYS A 133 -14.56 0.10 -3.47
CA CYS A 133 -13.34 -0.63 -3.15
C CYS A 133 -13.61 -2.13 -2.89
N ASN A 134 -12.63 -3.00 -3.14
CA ASN A 134 -12.82 -4.44 -2.92
C ASN A 134 -12.52 -4.88 -1.48
N SER A 135 -11.77 -4.05 -0.74
CA SER A 135 -11.36 -4.29 0.64
C SER A 135 -10.95 -2.96 1.26
N LEU A 136 -11.30 -2.76 2.53
CA LEU A 136 -11.07 -1.51 3.26
C LEU A 136 -10.42 -1.77 4.62
N HIS A 137 -9.39 -0.99 4.94
CA HIS A 137 -8.83 -0.84 6.28
C HIS A 137 -9.12 0.58 6.79
N THR A 138 -9.67 0.66 8.00
CA THR A 138 -9.92 1.90 8.72
C THR A 138 -8.94 1.99 9.88
N ASN A 139 -8.17 3.06 9.90
CA ASN A 139 -7.19 3.35 10.95
C ASN A 139 -7.89 3.68 12.27
N SER A 140 -7.22 3.39 13.38
CA SER A 140 -7.72 3.74 14.71
C SER A 140 -7.42 5.20 15.06
N TYR A 141 -8.24 5.79 15.93
CA TYR A 141 -8.09 7.19 16.33
C TYR A 141 -6.74 7.50 17.00
N ASP A 142 -6.09 6.51 17.60
CA ASP A 142 -4.81 6.59 18.31
C ASP A 142 -3.58 6.23 17.44
N GLU A 143 -3.76 6.07 16.13
CA GLU A 143 -2.71 5.59 15.20
C GLU A 143 -1.46 6.48 15.15
N ALA A 144 -1.61 7.78 15.42
CA ALA A 144 -0.49 8.70 15.50
C ALA A 144 0.44 8.44 16.71
N ILE A 145 0.01 7.61 17.67
CA ILE A 145 0.69 7.39 18.97
C ILE A 145 1.12 5.94 19.13
N THR A 146 0.24 4.97 18.87
CA THR A 146 0.54 3.56 19.14
C THR A 146 -0.18 2.61 18.18
N THR A 147 0.21 1.34 18.21
CA THR A 147 -0.57 0.30 17.52
C THR A 147 -1.90 0.08 18.24
N PRO A 148 -3.01 -0.09 17.50
CA PRO A 148 -4.36 -0.06 18.06
C PRO A 148 -4.59 -0.99 19.26
N THR A 149 -5.23 -0.46 20.31
CA THR A 149 -5.77 -1.28 21.41
C THR A 149 -7.02 -2.04 20.98
N THR A 150 -7.51 -2.97 21.81
CA THR A 150 -8.78 -3.69 21.52
C THR A 150 -9.97 -2.72 21.41
N GLU A 151 -9.95 -1.64 22.19
CA GLU A 151 -10.99 -0.60 22.14
C GLU A 151 -10.86 0.22 20.85
N SER A 152 -9.65 0.67 20.53
CA SER A 152 -9.36 1.48 19.33
C SER A 152 -9.68 0.73 18.03
N VAL A 153 -9.42 -0.58 17.97
CA VAL A 153 -9.82 -1.42 16.83
C VAL A 153 -11.34 -1.54 16.72
N ARG A 154 -12.06 -1.64 17.85
CA ARG A 154 -13.53 -1.70 17.83
C ARG A 154 -14.14 -0.42 17.25
N ARG A 155 -13.62 0.76 17.62
CA ARG A 155 -14.04 2.05 17.04
C ARG A 155 -13.79 2.10 15.53
N ALA A 156 -12.59 1.75 15.10
CA ALA A 156 -12.24 1.70 13.69
C ALA A 156 -13.15 0.74 12.89
N MET A 157 -13.40 -0.47 13.39
CA MET A 157 -14.30 -1.42 12.76
C MET A 157 -15.75 -0.92 12.71
N ALA A 158 -16.21 -0.22 13.76
CA ALA A 158 -17.57 0.32 13.80
C ALA A 158 -17.83 1.33 12.67
N ILE A 159 -16.82 2.11 12.24
CA ILE A 159 -16.94 3.01 11.08
C ILE A 159 -17.42 2.24 9.85
N GLN A 160 -16.77 1.12 9.52
CA GLN A 160 -17.15 0.32 8.34
C GLN A 160 -18.55 -0.29 8.50
N LEU A 161 -18.89 -0.77 9.70
CA LEU A 161 -20.19 -1.36 9.99
C LEU A 161 -21.32 -0.34 9.88
N ILE A 162 -21.15 0.88 10.42
CA ILE A 162 -22.14 1.94 10.32
C ILE A 162 -22.33 2.36 8.86
N VAL A 163 -21.25 2.52 8.09
CA VAL A 163 -21.34 2.85 6.65
C VAL A 163 -22.07 1.75 5.89
N ALA A 164 -21.77 0.47 6.14
CA ALA A 164 -22.38 -0.63 5.40
C ALA A 164 -23.83 -0.94 5.81
N GLU A 165 -24.14 -0.89 7.10
CA GLU A 165 -25.40 -1.41 7.66
C GLU A 165 -26.42 -0.31 7.99
N GLU A 166 -25.97 0.88 8.40
CA GLU A 166 -26.85 1.95 8.89
C GLU A 166 -27.05 3.09 7.87
N LEU A 167 -26.01 3.45 7.12
CA LEU A 167 -26.06 4.58 6.19
C LEU A 167 -26.96 4.28 4.98
N GLY A 168 -28.14 4.89 4.94
CA GLY A 168 -29.15 4.60 3.93
C GLY A 168 -28.71 4.76 2.47
N LEU A 169 -27.84 5.75 2.17
CA LEU A 169 -27.34 5.96 0.80
C LEU A 169 -26.34 4.87 0.35
N ALA A 170 -25.66 4.21 1.29
CA ALA A 170 -24.75 3.10 1.00
C ALA A 170 -25.47 1.82 0.53
N LYS A 171 -26.81 1.76 0.62
CA LYS A 171 -27.61 0.68 0.01
C LYS A 171 -27.67 0.74 -1.52
N ASN A 172 -27.26 1.87 -2.11
CA ASN A 172 -27.05 1.98 -3.54
C ASN A 172 -25.57 1.72 -3.85
N ASP A 173 -25.29 0.82 -4.79
CA ASP A 173 -23.92 0.40 -5.13
C ASP A 173 -23.19 1.38 -6.07
N ASN A 174 -23.88 2.36 -6.63
CA ASN A 174 -23.33 3.31 -7.59
C ASN A 174 -23.75 4.77 -7.33
N PRO A 175 -23.71 5.29 -6.09
CA PRO A 175 -24.35 6.55 -5.72
C PRO A 175 -23.64 7.77 -6.33
N LEU A 176 -22.41 7.58 -6.81
CA LEU A 176 -21.60 8.62 -7.43
C LEU A 176 -21.82 8.74 -8.95
N GLN A 177 -22.44 7.75 -9.61
CA GLN A 177 -22.61 7.78 -11.07
C GLN A 177 -23.59 8.88 -11.49
N GLY A 178 -23.18 9.70 -12.46
CA GLY A 178 -23.98 10.83 -12.95
C GLY A 178 -23.84 12.12 -12.14
N ALA A 179 -23.10 12.13 -11.04
CA ALA A 179 -22.77 13.36 -10.32
C ALA A 179 -21.76 14.18 -11.12
N PHE A 180 -22.13 15.39 -11.54
CA PHE A 180 -21.29 16.22 -12.44
C PHE A 180 -19.86 16.43 -11.92
N VAL A 181 -19.71 16.71 -10.62
CA VAL A 181 -18.39 16.89 -9.99
C VAL A 181 -17.55 15.62 -10.02
N ILE A 182 -18.17 14.45 -9.86
CA ILE A 182 -17.46 13.16 -9.88
C ILE A 182 -17.01 12.83 -11.31
N GLU A 183 -17.89 13.01 -12.30
CA GLU A 183 -17.55 12.75 -13.71
C GLU A 183 -16.42 13.67 -14.17
N GLU A 184 -16.52 14.98 -13.90
CA GLU A 184 -15.48 15.96 -14.25
C GLU A 184 -14.15 15.67 -13.53
N LEU A 185 -14.20 15.39 -12.22
CA LEU A 185 -12.99 15.08 -11.46
C LEU A 185 -12.35 13.77 -11.94
N THR A 186 -13.14 12.79 -12.36
CA THR A 186 -12.63 11.54 -12.96
C THR A 186 -11.84 11.83 -14.23
N GLU A 187 -12.34 12.68 -15.13
CA GLU A 187 -11.64 13.07 -16.35
C GLU A 187 -10.35 13.86 -16.05
N LEU A 188 -10.40 14.79 -15.11
CA LEU A 188 -9.25 15.60 -14.70
C LEU A 188 -8.13 14.74 -14.10
N VAL A 189 -8.48 13.84 -13.18
CA VAL A 189 -7.53 12.93 -12.53
C VAL A 189 -6.96 11.94 -13.55
N GLU A 190 -7.77 11.35 -14.42
CA GLU A 190 -7.29 10.46 -15.48
C GLU A 190 -6.29 11.17 -16.40
N LYS A 191 -6.63 12.37 -16.88
CA LYS A 191 -5.73 13.17 -17.71
C LYS A 191 -4.40 13.45 -17.00
N ALA A 192 -4.45 13.84 -15.73
CA ALA A 192 -3.25 14.15 -14.94
C ALA A 192 -2.35 12.91 -14.74
N VAL A 193 -2.95 11.74 -14.53
CA VAL A 193 -2.23 10.45 -14.46
C VAL A 193 -1.55 10.12 -15.79
N LEU A 194 -2.25 10.29 -16.92
CA LEU A 194 -1.67 10.06 -18.24
C LEU A 194 -0.54 11.04 -18.57
N ASP A 195 -0.65 12.30 -18.13
CA ASP A 195 0.43 13.28 -18.25
C ASP A 195 1.66 12.87 -17.40
N GLU A 196 1.46 12.28 -16.23
CA GLU A 196 2.54 11.74 -15.40
C GLU A 196 3.19 10.50 -16.03
N PHE A 197 2.40 9.63 -16.69
CA PHE A 197 2.96 8.52 -17.48
C PHE A 197 3.89 9.01 -18.59
N ARG A 198 3.54 10.09 -19.29
CA ARG A 198 4.42 10.68 -20.32
C ARG A 198 5.74 11.16 -19.71
N ARG A 199 5.69 11.85 -18.55
CA ARG A 199 6.90 12.29 -17.83
C ARG A 199 7.79 11.11 -17.41
N LEU A 200 7.21 10.00 -16.96
CA LEU A 200 7.95 8.77 -16.68
C LEU A 200 8.54 8.15 -17.95
N HIS A 201 7.78 8.11 -19.04
CA HIS A 201 8.22 7.55 -20.31
C HIS A 201 9.43 8.30 -20.89
N GLU A 202 9.41 9.63 -20.89
CA GLU A 202 10.54 10.49 -21.30
C GLU A 202 11.81 10.21 -20.49
N ARG A 203 11.66 9.65 -19.28
CA ARG A 203 12.75 9.27 -18.38
C ARG A 203 13.14 7.79 -18.51
N GLY A 204 12.73 7.10 -19.57
CA GLY A 204 13.06 5.68 -19.76
C GLY A 204 12.16 4.75 -18.94
N GLY A 205 10.90 5.16 -18.70
CA GLY A 205 9.95 4.41 -17.89
C GLY A 205 10.28 4.45 -16.40
N VAL A 206 9.64 3.56 -15.64
CA VAL A 206 9.78 3.52 -14.17
C VAL A 206 11.23 3.31 -13.73
N LEU A 207 11.94 2.35 -14.34
CA LEU A 207 13.31 2.02 -13.95
C LEU A 207 14.29 3.17 -14.26
N GLY A 208 14.21 3.76 -15.46
CA GLY A 208 15.06 4.91 -15.80
C GLY A 208 14.73 6.16 -14.98
N ALA A 209 13.47 6.34 -14.57
CA ALA A 209 13.08 7.38 -13.64
C ALA A 209 13.64 7.14 -12.23
N LEU A 210 13.66 5.88 -11.76
CA LEU A 210 14.25 5.50 -10.47
C LEU A 210 15.76 5.75 -10.44
N GLU A 211 16.47 5.43 -11.51
CA GLU A 211 17.91 5.72 -11.64
C GLU A 211 18.20 7.22 -11.50
N ARG A 212 17.31 8.06 -12.04
CA ARG A 212 17.37 9.53 -11.95
C ARG A 212 16.74 10.12 -10.68
N GLN A 213 16.34 9.28 -9.72
CA GLN A 213 15.66 9.67 -8.48
C GLN A 213 14.35 10.46 -8.66
N TYR A 214 13.74 10.43 -9.85
CA TYR A 214 12.59 11.30 -10.18
C TYR A 214 11.41 11.12 -9.23
N GLN A 215 10.99 9.87 -9.03
CA GLN A 215 9.86 9.57 -8.15
C GLN A 215 10.14 10.02 -6.72
N ARG A 216 11.35 9.74 -6.21
CA ARG A 216 11.74 10.10 -4.84
C ARG A 216 11.76 11.61 -4.64
N SER A 217 12.40 12.36 -5.55
CA SER A 217 12.46 13.82 -5.48
C SER A 217 11.05 14.43 -5.53
N LYS A 218 10.19 13.96 -6.44
CA LYS A 218 8.81 14.45 -6.55
C LYS A 218 8.00 14.20 -5.26
N ILE A 219 8.09 13.01 -4.68
CA ILE A 219 7.42 12.69 -3.40
C ILE A 219 7.92 13.61 -2.29
N GLN A 220 9.23 13.87 -2.22
CA GLN A 220 9.82 14.76 -1.22
C GLN A 220 9.39 16.21 -1.41
N GLU A 221 9.35 16.71 -2.65
CA GLU A 221 8.87 18.06 -2.99
C GLU A 221 7.40 18.25 -2.57
N GLU A 222 6.53 17.29 -2.89
CA GLU A 222 5.11 17.32 -2.49
C GLU A 222 4.96 17.24 -0.97
N SER A 223 5.76 16.41 -0.31
CA SER A 223 5.79 16.32 1.15
C SER A 223 6.17 17.65 1.81
N MET A 224 7.23 18.30 1.32
CA MET A 224 7.69 19.58 1.82
C MET A 224 6.66 20.69 1.59
N LEU A 225 5.98 20.68 0.45
CA LEU A 225 4.90 21.63 0.17
C LEU A 225 3.74 21.46 1.16
N TYR A 226 3.33 20.21 1.43
CA TYR A 226 2.29 19.92 2.41
C TYR A 226 2.68 20.39 3.82
N GLU A 227 3.87 20.03 4.31
CA GLU A 227 4.31 20.44 5.65
C GLU A 227 4.47 21.97 5.75
N HIS A 228 4.95 22.62 4.69
CA HIS A 228 5.03 24.08 4.65
C HIS A 228 3.64 24.73 4.79
N ARG A 229 2.66 24.27 4.02
CA ARG A 229 1.27 24.78 4.09
C ARG A 229 0.61 24.50 5.45
N LYS A 230 0.88 23.33 6.03
CA LYS A 230 0.41 22.98 7.38
C LYS A 230 1.02 23.88 8.44
N HIS A 231 2.33 24.15 8.38
CA HIS A 231 3.02 25.00 9.36
C HIS A 231 2.67 26.48 9.23
N THR A 232 2.48 26.98 8.01
CA THR A 232 2.08 28.37 7.75
C THR A 232 0.60 28.63 8.02
N GLY A 233 -0.22 27.58 8.09
CA GLY A 233 -1.68 27.67 8.27
C GLY A 233 -2.45 27.86 6.96
N GLU A 234 -1.77 27.91 5.80
CA GLU A 234 -2.42 27.93 4.48
C GLU A 234 -3.30 26.69 4.25
N LEU A 235 -2.87 25.54 4.79
CA LEU A 235 -3.69 24.33 4.85
C LEU A 235 -4.28 24.21 6.26
N PRO A 236 -5.60 24.45 6.44
CA PRO A 236 -6.23 24.36 7.74
C PRO A 236 -6.32 22.90 8.20
N ILE A 237 -5.81 22.63 9.40
CA ILE A 237 -5.89 21.34 10.07
C ILE A 237 -6.49 21.56 11.46
N ILE A 238 -7.73 21.10 11.61
CA ILE A 238 -8.56 21.25 12.82
C ILE A 238 -7.89 20.56 14.02
N GLY A 239 -7.71 21.30 15.12
CA GLY A 239 -7.03 20.84 16.33
C GLY A 239 -5.50 20.90 16.27
N ILE A 240 -4.92 21.41 15.17
CA ILE A 240 -3.46 21.46 14.95
C ILE A 240 -2.96 22.88 14.72
N ASN A 241 -3.51 23.57 13.72
CA ASN A 241 -3.14 24.96 13.40
C ASN A 241 -4.34 25.92 13.39
N THR A 242 -5.56 25.40 13.48
CA THR A 242 -6.79 26.15 13.62
C THR A 242 -7.79 25.34 14.44
N PHE A 243 -8.79 26.01 15.03
CA PHE A 243 -9.72 25.40 16.00
C PHE A 243 -8.96 24.66 17.11
N LEU A 244 -8.05 25.39 17.75
CA LEU A 244 -7.25 24.87 18.86
C LEU A 244 -8.09 24.79 20.13
N ARG A 245 -7.66 23.94 21.05
CA ARG A 245 -8.28 23.82 22.37
C ARG A 245 -8.27 25.18 23.10
N PRO A 246 -9.34 25.56 23.82
CA PRO A 246 -9.37 26.82 24.55
C PRO A 246 -8.20 27.00 25.51
N GLU A 247 -7.68 28.21 25.66
CA GLU A 247 -6.62 28.49 26.62
C GLU A 247 -7.04 28.08 28.05
N GLY A 248 -6.16 27.37 28.75
CA GLY A 248 -6.39 26.92 30.13
C GLY A 248 -7.16 25.60 30.27
N SER A 249 -7.58 24.97 29.17
CA SER A 249 -8.06 23.58 29.21
C SER A 249 -6.89 22.62 29.48
N GLU A 250 -7.11 21.62 30.33
CA GLU A 250 -6.14 20.53 30.50
C GLU A 250 -6.07 19.68 29.22
N GLU A 251 -4.87 19.25 28.83
CA GLU A 251 -4.74 18.15 27.86
C GLU A 251 -5.42 16.91 28.46
N PRO A 252 -6.12 16.07 27.68
CA PRO A 252 -6.69 14.86 28.22
C PRO A 252 -5.54 14.01 28.74
N THR A 253 -5.50 13.77 30.04
CA THR A 253 -4.60 12.82 30.71
C THR A 253 -5.05 11.39 30.46
N GLN A 254 -5.53 11.08 29.25
CA GLN A 254 -5.76 9.69 28.87
C GLN A 254 -4.40 9.01 28.82
N GLU A 255 -4.15 8.15 29.80
CA GLU A 255 -3.02 7.23 29.76
C GLU A 255 -3.28 6.25 28.61
N ILE A 256 -2.72 6.55 27.44
CA ILE A 256 -2.88 5.70 26.26
C ILE A 256 -2.06 4.45 26.48
N GLU A 257 -2.73 3.30 26.51
CA GLU A 257 -2.08 2.00 26.62
C GLU A 257 -1.18 1.76 25.40
N LEU A 258 0.13 1.81 25.61
CA LEU A 258 1.10 1.53 24.56
C LEU A 258 1.26 0.03 24.37
N ARG A 259 0.84 -0.48 23.21
CA ARG A 259 1.13 -1.86 22.85
C ARG A 259 2.61 -2.03 22.50
N ARG A 260 3.33 -2.75 23.34
CA ARG A 260 4.73 -3.15 23.13
C ARG A 260 4.90 -4.63 23.47
N SER A 261 5.82 -5.29 22.77
CA SER A 261 6.19 -6.68 23.07
C SER A 261 6.84 -6.79 24.45
N SER A 262 6.45 -7.78 25.24
CA SER A 262 7.04 -8.03 26.56
C SER A 262 8.45 -8.62 26.47
N THR A 263 9.20 -8.62 27.58
CA THR A 263 10.53 -9.26 27.62
C THR A 263 10.39 -10.77 27.48
N GLU A 264 9.39 -11.36 28.13
CA GLU A 264 9.08 -12.78 28.09
C GLU A 264 8.74 -13.24 26.66
N GLU A 265 7.99 -12.43 25.90
CA GLU A 265 7.72 -12.72 24.48
C GLU A 265 9.01 -12.74 23.65
N LYS A 266 9.92 -11.78 23.88
CA LYS A 266 11.21 -11.73 23.19
C LYS A 266 12.08 -12.94 23.53
N ASP A 267 12.18 -13.25 24.82
CA ASP A 267 12.96 -14.40 25.30
C ASP A 267 12.40 -15.70 24.75
N GLN A 268 11.07 -15.84 24.71
CA GLN A 268 10.41 -17.00 24.10
C GLN A 268 10.74 -17.13 22.61
N ARG A 269 10.77 -16.02 21.85
CA ARG A 269 11.19 -16.06 20.43
C ARG A 269 12.65 -16.46 20.25
N LEU A 270 13.54 -16.06 21.15
CA LEU A 270 14.94 -16.49 21.12
C LEU A 270 15.07 -17.99 21.41
N VAL A 271 14.35 -18.50 22.41
CA VAL A 271 14.31 -19.93 22.74
C VAL A 271 13.77 -20.75 21.56
N ASP A 272 12.68 -20.32 20.95
CA ASP A 272 12.08 -21.01 19.81
C ASP A 272 13.00 -21.00 18.58
N LEU A 273 13.70 -19.89 18.33
CA LEU A 273 14.68 -19.78 17.25
C LEU A 273 15.87 -20.73 17.48
N SER A 274 16.44 -20.74 18.69
CA SER A 274 17.55 -21.64 19.03
C SER A 274 17.15 -23.10 18.90
N ARG A 275 15.94 -23.47 19.38
CA ARG A 275 15.41 -24.83 19.24
C ARG A 275 15.26 -25.22 17.77
N PHE A 276 14.74 -24.31 16.93
CA PHE A 276 14.61 -24.54 15.50
C PHE A 276 15.97 -24.75 14.83
N HIS A 277 16.99 -23.95 15.18
CA HIS A 277 18.35 -24.13 14.69
C HIS A 277 18.98 -25.46 15.13
N GLU A 278 18.81 -25.84 16.39
CA GLU A 278 19.32 -27.11 16.92
C GLU A 278 18.67 -28.30 16.20
N GLN A 279 17.35 -28.28 16.07
CA GLN A 279 16.56 -29.34 15.42
C GLN A 279 16.98 -29.57 13.96
N HIS A 280 17.33 -28.51 13.23
CA HIS A 280 17.67 -28.58 11.81
C HIS A 280 19.17 -28.36 11.52
N SER A 281 20.02 -28.49 12.53
CA SER A 281 21.47 -28.24 12.43
C SER A 281 22.15 -29.08 11.34
N GLY A 282 21.73 -30.33 11.13
CA GLY A 282 22.28 -31.21 10.09
C GLY A 282 21.72 -30.98 8.67
N GLU A 283 20.64 -30.21 8.52
CA GLU A 283 19.92 -30.02 7.24
C GLU A 283 20.02 -28.59 6.71
N SER A 284 20.16 -27.60 7.60
CA SER A 284 20.09 -26.18 7.26
C SER A 284 21.21 -25.74 6.31
N GLU A 285 22.46 -26.10 6.58
CA GLU A 285 23.61 -25.72 5.75
C GLU A 285 23.52 -26.29 4.32
N PRO A 286 23.28 -27.60 4.11
CA PRO A 286 23.04 -28.13 2.76
C PRO A 286 21.90 -27.44 2.01
N ALA A 287 20.80 -27.11 2.69
CA ALA A 287 19.67 -26.42 2.07
C ALA A 287 20.00 -24.98 1.67
N LEU A 288 20.81 -24.27 2.47
CA LEU A 288 21.27 -22.92 2.17
C LEU A 288 22.28 -22.90 1.02
N GLU A 289 23.19 -23.88 0.93
CA GLU A 289 24.09 -24.02 -0.21
C GLU A 289 23.32 -24.29 -1.51
N LYS A 290 22.35 -25.22 -1.47
CA LYS A 290 21.49 -25.48 -2.62
C LYS A 290 20.70 -24.23 -3.05
N LEU A 291 20.21 -23.44 -2.10
CA LEU A 291 19.56 -22.16 -2.39
C LEU A 291 20.50 -21.18 -3.12
N LYS A 292 21.77 -21.08 -2.68
CA LYS A 292 22.79 -20.26 -3.33
C LYS A 292 23.11 -20.75 -4.75
N GLU A 293 23.26 -22.06 -4.94
CA GLU A 293 23.48 -22.67 -6.26
C GLU A 293 22.32 -22.39 -7.22
N VAL A 294 21.08 -22.52 -6.76
CA VAL A 294 19.88 -22.20 -7.56
C VAL A 294 19.85 -20.73 -7.93
N ALA A 295 20.21 -19.82 -7.01
CA ALA A 295 20.26 -18.39 -7.29
C ALA A 295 21.33 -18.05 -8.34
N LEU A 296 22.54 -18.63 -8.24
CA LEU A 296 23.66 -18.38 -9.16
C LEU A 296 23.45 -18.99 -10.55
N SER A 297 22.76 -20.12 -10.64
CA SER A 297 22.46 -20.79 -11.91
C SER A 297 21.29 -20.16 -12.68
N GLY A 298 20.62 -19.14 -12.11
CA GLY A 298 19.43 -18.53 -12.71
C GLY A 298 18.16 -19.39 -12.56
N GLY A 299 18.17 -20.36 -11.64
CA GLY A 299 17.03 -21.21 -11.33
C GLY A 299 15.89 -20.50 -10.59
N ASN A 300 14.79 -21.21 -10.36
CA ASN A 300 13.64 -20.66 -9.65
C ASN A 300 13.86 -20.67 -8.12
N ILE A 301 14.35 -19.55 -7.60
CA ILE A 301 14.64 -19.36 -6.16
C ILE A 301 13.40 -19.65 -5.29
N PHE A 302 12.20 -19.23 -5.72
CA PHE A 302 10.98 -19.46 -4.93
C PHE A 302 10.62 -20.95 -4.81
N ARG A 303 10.91 -21.75 -5.85
CA ARG A 303 10.70 -23.21 -5.79
C ARG A 303 11.60 -23.83 -4.72
N GLU A 304 12.87 -23.43 -4.66
CA GLU A 304 13.80 -23.91 -3.62
C GLU A 304 13.42 -23.43 -2.23
N LEU A 305 12.95 -22.17 -2.10
CA LEU A 305 12.51 -21.63 -0.82
C LEU A 305 11.38 -22.46 -0.17
N MET A 306 10.55 -23.16 -0.93
CA MET A 306 9.51 -24.04 -0.36
C MET A 306 10.08 -25.20 0.48
N ASP A 307 11.31 -25.60 0.20
CA ASP A 307 12.04 -26.61 0.96
C ASP A 307 12.95 -25.95 2.01
N THR A 308 13.69 -24.90 1.64
CA THR A 308 14.65 -24.24 2.54
C THR A 308 13.99 -23.69 3.80
N VAL A 309 12.78 -23.12 3.71
CA VAL A 309 12.08 -22.54 4.87
C VAL A 309 11.68 -23.57 5.93
N ARG A 310 11.72 -24.87 5.61
CA ARG A 310 11.41 -25.95 6.55
C ARG A 310 12.54 -26.21 7.52
N VAL A 311 13.77 -25.82 7.17
CA VAL A 311 15.00 -26.15 7.90
C VAL A 311 15.89 -24.96 8.19
N ALA A 312 15.65 -23.81 7.56
CA ALA A 312 16.43 -22.59 7.75
C ALA A 312 15.54 -21.39 8.10
N SER A 313 16.01 -20.59 9.05
CA SER A 313 15.33 -19.39 9.52
C SER A 313 15.42 -18.23 8.51
N LEU A 314 14.56 -17.23 8.66
CA LEU A 314 14.55 -16.03 7.82
C LEU A 314 15.93 -15.34 7.76
N GLY A 315 16.63 -15.26 8.90
CA GLY A 315 17.96 -14.66 9.00
C GLY A 315 19.01 -15.46 8.22
N GLN A 316 19.00 -16.78 8.36
CA GLN A 316 19.91 -17.67 7.61
C GLN A 316 19.68 -17.57 6.09
N ILE A 317 18.43 -17.63 5.65
CA ILE A 317 18.04 -17.52 4.24
C ILE A 317 18.47 -16.16 3.66
N SER A 318 18.17 -15.07 4.37
CA SER A 318 18.53 -13.72 3.92
C SER A 318 20.05 -13.55 3.84
N GLY A 319 20.79 -14.08 4.83
CA GLY A 319 22.25 -14.08 4.85
C GLY A 319 22.83 -14.79 3.63
N ALA A 320 22.37 -16.01 3.34
CA ALA A 320 22.82 -16.79 2.19
C ALA A 320 22.54 -16.07 0.85
N LEU A 321 21.36 -15.47 0.69
CA LEU A 321 21.03 -14.71 -0.52
C LEU A 321 21.83 -13.41 -0.65
N TYR A 322 22.25 -12.77 0.45
CA TYR A 322 23.13 -11.61 0.41
C TYR A 322 24.55 -11.93 -0.08
N GLU A 323 25.04 -13.14 0.17
CA GLU A 323 26.36 -13.58 -0.30
C GLU A 323 26.42 -13.66 -1.83
N VAL A 324 25.32 -14.07 -2.47
CA VAL A 324 25.27 -14.32 -3.92
C VAL A 324 24.54 -13.24 -4.73
N GLY A 325 23.58 -12.55 -4.13
CA GLY A 325 22.75 -11.51 -4.78
C GLY A 325 23.10 -10.08 -4.39
N GLY A 326 23.98 -9.89 -3.40
CA GLY A 326 24.34 -8.59 -2.87
C GLY A 326 23.27 -7.97 -1.97
N ARG A 327 23.56 -6.76 -1.47
CA ARG A 327 22.65 -5.98 -0.61
C ARG A 327 22.19 -4.73 -1.34
N TYR A 328 20.95 -4.32 -1.09
CA TYR A 328 20.46 -3.04 -1.59
C TYR A 328 21.33 -1.88 -1.07
N ARG A 329 21.78 -1.03 -1.99
CA ARG A 329 22.50 0.21 -1.66
C ARG A 329 21.52 1.37 -1.79
N ARG A 330 21.40 2.18 -0.74
CA ARG A 330 20.64 3.42 -0.82
C ARG A 330 21.36 4.36 -1.78
N ASN A 331 20.75 4.64 -2.92
CA ASN A 331 21.16 5.77 -3.76
C ASN A 331 20.79 7.04 -2.99
N MET A 332 21.76 7.91 -2.68
CA MET A 332 21.50 9.21 -2.06
C MET A 332 21.09 10.21 -3.12
#